data_AF-A0A7S3IVA1-F1
#
_entry.id   AF-A0A7S3IVA1-F1
#
_cell.length_a   1.000
_cell.length_b   1.000
_cell.length_c   1.000
_cell.angle_alpha   90.00
_cell.angle_beta   90.00
_cell.angle_gamma   90.00
#
_symmetry.space_group_name_H-M   'P 1'
#
loop_
_entity.id
_entity.type
_entity.pdbx_description
1 polymer ?
#
loop_
_entity_poly.entity_id
_entity_poly.type
_entity_poly.pdbx_seq_one_letter_code
_entity_poly.pdbx_strand_id
1 'polypeptide(L)'
;MALTELASDDARAQELQDARDKEEKAWEMAHPKPIQEQTIQTEDQLRQLEAVKEEMENQKKEKLDAQQAKATDMNKHWRNFCRTLNKTDFEKAFDLKQELTDDQFKGPMSLKVNTTQEYSKQFEFAEVAKYDYSVENLNSLEAAERNLNDNIDNPNLFDAFVATAQEVSKNLKAKFLDGWDAPAAL
;
A
#
# COMPACT_ATOMS: atom_id res chain seq x y z
N MET A 1 -37.36 62.87 -15.30
CA MET A 1 -37.62 62.36 -13.95
C MET A 1 -38.38 61.04 -14.06
N ALA A 2 -37.69 59.94 -14.39
CA ALA A 2 -38.31 58.63 -14.63
C ALA A 2 -37.41 57.49 -14.12
N LEU A 3 -36.73 57.73 -12.99
CA LEU A 3 -35.84 56.75 -12.34
C LEU A 3 -36.22 56.51 -10.87
N THR A 4 -37.32 57.08 -10.37
CA THR A 4 -37.75 56.95 -8.97
C THR A 4 -38.94 56.03 -8.75
N GLU A 5 -39.69 55.65 -9.79
CA GLU A 5 -40.87 54.76 -9.65
C GLU A 5 -40.53 53.27 -9.74
N LEU A 6 -39.54 52.86 -10.55
CA LEU A 6 -39.16 51.45 -10.72
C LEU A 6 -38.45 50.84 -9.50
N ALA A 7 -37.75 51.64 -8.69
CA ALA A 7 -37.10 51.16 -7.46
C ALA A 7 -38.09 50.95 -6.29
N SER A 8 -39.31 51.51 -6.39
CA SER A 8 -40.32 51.44 -5.33
C SER A 8 -41.18 50.16 -5.40
N ASP A 9 -41.35 49.59 -6.58
CA ASP A 9 -42.17 48.39 -6.77
C ASP A 9 -41.40 47.12 -6.41
N ASP A 10 -40.08 47.05 -6.70
CA ASP A 10 -39.22 45.96 -6.26
C ASP A 10 -39.08 45.92 -4.73
N ALA A 11 -38.97 47.09 -4.08
CA ALA A 11 -38.91 47.17 -2.62
C ALA A 11 -40.22 46.69 -1.95
N ARG A 12 -41.38 47.03 -2.53
CA ARG A 12 -42.68 46.55 -2.04
C ARG A 12 -42.87 45.05 -2.29
N ALA A 13 -42.39 44.53 -3.43
CA ALA A 13 -42.41 43.10 -3.70
C ALA A 13 -41.53 42.32 -2.72
N GLN A 14 -40.35 42.85 -2.39
CA GLN A 14 -39.45 42.29 -1.38
C GLN A 14 -40.10 42.29 0.01
N GLU A 15 -40.72 43.41 0.43
CA GLU A 15 -41.43 43.49 1.72
C GLU A 15 -42.63 42.54 1.81
N LEU A 16 -43.37 42.36 0.71
CA LEU A 16 -44.48 41.41 0.63
C LEU A 16 -43.99 39.96 0.75
N GLN A 17 -42.86 39.65 0.14
CA GLN A 17 -42.26 38.31 0.23
C GLN A 17 -41.69 38.06 1.62
N ASP A 18 -41.00 39.03 2.21
CA ASP A 18 -40.51 38.97 3.59
C ASP A 18 -41.65 38.84 4.61
N ALA A 19 -42.79 39.48 4.35
CA ALA A 19 -44.00 39.34 5.18
C ALA A 19 -44.61 37.94 5.05
N ARG A 20 -44.70 37.41 3.83
CA ARG A 20 -45.21 36.06 3.59
C ARG A 20 -44.32 34.99 4.22
N ASP A 21 -43.01 35.15 4.09
CA ASP A 21 -42.04 34.22 4.67
C ASP A 21 -42.01 34.29 6.21
N LYS A 22 -42.29 35.47 6.79
CA LYS A 22 -42.50 35.61 8.25
C LYS A 22 -43.80 34.97 8.70
N GLU A 23 -44.87 35.11 7.93
CA GLU A 23 -46.18 34.51 8.24
C GLU A 23 -46.14 32.99 8.13
N GLU A 24 -45.46 32.45 7.11
CA GLU A 24 -45.24 31.01 6.95
C GLU A 24 -44.46 30.42 8.13
N LYS A 25 -43.37 31.08 8.56
CA LYS A 25 -42.61 30.68 9.76
C LYS A 25 -43.42 30.77 11.04
N ALA A 26 -44.26 31.80 11.19
CA ALA A 26 -45.14 31.95 12.35
C ALA A 26 -46.22 30.85 12.38
N TRP A 27 -46.73 30.46 11.21
CA TRP A 27 -47.69 29.37 11.07
C TRP A 27 -47.08 28.00 11.38
N GLU A 28 -45.85 27.73 10.94
CA GLU A 28 -45.11 26.50 11.28
C GLU A 28 -44.77 26.39 12.78
N MET A 29 -44.44 27.51 13.44
CA MET A 29 -44.23 27.53 14.89
C MET A 29 -45.52 27.28 15.69
N ALA A 30 -46.65 27.79 15.19
CA ALA A 30 -47.96 27.60 15.82
C ALA A 30 -48.57 26.21 15.56
N HIS A 31 -48.15 25.55 14.47
CA HIS A 31 -48.59 24.21 14.07
C HIS A 31 -47.38 23.29 13.90
N PRO A 32 -46.76 22.85 15.01
CA PRO A 32 -45.64 21.93 14.92
C PRO A 32 -46.07 20.68 14.14
N LYS A 33 -45.21 20.25 13.21
CA LYS A 33 -45.45 19.05 12.40
C LYS A 33 -45.83 17.87 13.31
N PRO A 34 -46.80 17.04 12.91
CA PRO A 34 -47.26 15.93 13.73
C PRO A 34 -46.10 15.00 14.09
N ILE A 35 -46.12 14.47 15.32
CA ILE A 35 -45.08 13.60 15.87
C ILE A 35 -44.75 12.42 14.92
N GLN A 36 -45.72 11.91 14.17
CA GLN A 36 -45.53 10.85 13.17
C GLN A 36 -44.60 11.27 12.01
N GLU A 37 -44.71 12.49 11.48
CA GLU A 37 -43.82 12.99 10.41
C GLU A 37 -42.39 13.23 10.91
N GLN A 38 -42.23 13.69 12.15
CA GLN A 38 -40.90 13.84 12.77
C GLN A 38 -40.22 12.49 13.00
N THR A 39 -40.98 11.47 13.43
CA THR A 39 -40.46 10.09 13.58
C THR A 39 -40.03 9.50 12.23
N ILE A 40 -40.84 9.66 11.18
CA ILE A 40 -40.51 9.15 9.84
C ILE A 40 -39.25 9.84 9.28
N GLN A 41 -39.11 11.16 9.43
CA GLN A 41 -37.89 11.88 9.01
C GLN A 41 -36.64 11.41 9.76
N THR A 42 -36.78 11.06 11.04
CA THR A 42 -35.66 10.57 11.86
C THR A 42 -35.26 9.14 11.47
N GLU A 43 -36.23 8.27 11.14
CA GLU A 43 -35.97 6.92 10.65
C GLU A 43 -35.29 6.91 9.27
N ASP A 44 -35.71 7.79 8.35
CA ASP A 44 -35.06 7.92 7.04
C ASP A 44 -33.63 8.46 7.14
N GLN A 45 -33.38 9.43 8.04
CA GLN A 45 -32.02 9.90 8.33
C GLN A 45 -31.14 8.79 8.94
N LEU A 46 -31.70 7.96 9.82
CA LEU A 46 -30.99 6.83 10.41
C LEU A 46 -30.62 5.78 9.35
N ARG A 47 -31.55 5.44 8.45
CA ARG A 47 -31.29 4.53 7.32
C ARG A 47 -30.21 5.06 6.37
N GLN A 48 -30.23 6.37 6.06
CA GLN A 48 -29.19 6.99 5.24
C GLN A 48 -27.82 6.94 5.92
N LEU A 49 -27.77 7.19 7.24
CA LEU A 49 -26.52 7.10 8.01
C LEU A 49 -25.97 5.66 8.05
N GLU A 50 -26.84 4.66 8.19
CA GLU A 50 -26.47 3.25 8.16
C GLU A 50 -25.94 2.83 6.78
N ALA A 51 -26.61 3.24 5.69
CA ALA A 51 -26.14 2.98 4.33
C ALA A 51 -24.77 3.62 4.05
N VAL A 52 -24.56 4.88 4.49
CA VAL A 52 -23.25 5.55 4.34
C VAL A 52 -22.16 4.85 5.17
N LYS A 53 -22.49 4.36 6.37
CA LYS A 53 -21.54 3.58 7.19
C LYS A 53 -21.17 2.27 6.49
N GLU A 54 -22.15 1.53 5.98
CA GLU A 54 -21.92 0.29 5.25
C GLU A 54 -21.07 0.52 4.00
N GLU A 55 -21.35 1.59 3.24
CA GLU A 55 -20.56 1.94 2.06
C GLU A 55 -19.12 2.30 2.43
N MET A 56 -18.91 3.10 3.49
CA MET A 56 -17.57 3.40 3.99
C MET A 56 -16.82 2.16 4.49
N GLU A 57 -17.51 1.21 5.13
CA GLU A 57 -16.92 -0.06 5.57
C GLU A 57 -16.52 -0.94 4.39
N ASN A 58 -17.36 -1.02 3.35
CA ASN A 58 -17.05 -1.74 2.12
C ASN A 58 -15.86 -1.11 1.40
N GLN A 59 -15.83 0.22 1.23
CA GLN A 59 -14.70 0.92 0.63
C GLN A 59 -13.40 0.72 1.42
N LYS A 60 -13.48 0.74 2.76
CA LYS A 60 -12.33 0.49 3.63
C LYS A 60 -11.81 -0.94 3.46
N LYS A 61 -12.72 -1.92 3.36
CA LYS A 61 -12.38 -3.32 3.13
C LYS A 61 -11.73 -3.51 1.76
N GLU A 62 -12.33 -2.99 0.70
CA GLU A 62 -11.77 -3.06 -0.65
C GLU A 62 -10.39 -2.42 -0.74
N LYS A 63 -10.20 -1.25 -0.10
CA LYS A 63 -8.89 -0.61 -0.02
C LYS A 63 -7.87 -1.48 0.71
N LEU A 64 -8.26 -2.11 1.82
CA LEU A 64 -7.38 -3.00 2.56
C LEU A 64 -7.01 -4.24 1.74
N ASP A 65 -7.96 -4.83 1.03
CA ASP A 65 -7.74 -5.99 0.15
C ASP A 65 -6.79 -5.63 -1.00
N ALA A 66 -6.96 -4.46 -1.62
CA ALA A 66 -6.06 -3.94 -2.65
C ALA A 66 -4.64 -3.70 -2.11
N GLN A 67 -4.50 -3.12 -0.92
CA GLN A 67 -3.21 -2.97 -0.25
C GLN A 67 -2.56 -4.32 0.05
N GLN A 68 -3.34 -5.31 0.49
CA GLN A 68 -2.84 -6.65 0.77
C GLN A 68 -2.36 -7.37 -0.51
N ALA A 69 -3.05 -7.14 -1.64
CA ALA A 69 -2.61 -7.63 -2.95
C ALA A 69 -1.26 -7.02 -3.35
N LYS A 70 -1.12 -5.68 -3.26
CA LYS A 70 0.16 -4.99 -3.50
C LYS A 70 1.27 -5.50 -2.60
N ALA A 71 1.00 -5.71 -1.31
CA ALA A 71 1.98 -6.26 -0.36
C ALA A 71 2.40 -7.69 -0.72
N THR A 72 1.48 -8.48 -1.28
CA THR A 72 1.78 -9.83 -1.77
C THR A 72 2.70 -9.77 -3.00
N ASP A 73 2.40 -8.87 -3.95
CA ASP A 73 3.21 -8.67 -5.15
C ASP A 73 4.60 -8.12 -4.82
N MET A 74 4.69 -7.19 -3.87
CA MET A 74 5.95 -6.66 -3.33
C MET A 74 6.83 -7.80 -2.81
N ASN A 75 6.26 -8.68 -1.97
CA ASN A 75 6.98 -9.82 -1.41
C ASN A 75 7.38 -10.84 -2.49
N LYS A 76 6.57 -11.01 -3.54
CA LYS A 76 6.89 -11.87 -4.67
C LYS A 76 8.09 -11.35 -5.45
N HIS A 77 8.09 -10.06 -5.81
CA HIS A 77 9.23 -9.42 -6.46
C HIS A 77 10.48 -9.49 -5.59
N TRP A 78 10.37 -9.22 -4.29
CA TRP A 78 11.50 -9.31 -3.38
C TRP A 78 12.10 -10.72 -3.30
N ARG A 79 11.24 -11.75 -3.20
CA ARG A 79 11.68 -13.16 -3.20
C ARG A 79 12.34 -13.55 -4.52
N ASN A 80 11.80 -13.06 -5.64
CA ASN A 80 12.42 -13.30 -6.95
C ASN A 80 13.81 -12.68 -6.99
N PHE A 81 13.96 -11.42 -6.59
CA PHE A 81 15.27 -10.76 -6.49
C PHE A 81 16.26 -11.56 -5.64
N CYS A 82 15.86 -12.02 -4.46
CA CYS A 82 16.77 -12.78 -3.58
C CYS A 82 17.26 -14.11 -4.21
N ARG A 83 16.58 -14.61 -5.24
CA ARG A 83 16.93 -15.85 -5.96
C ARG A 83 17.66 -15.59 -7.28
N THR A 84 17.23 -14.57 -8.03
CA THR A 84 17.69 -14.29 -9.41
C THR A 84 18.70 -13.17 -9.49
N LEU A 85 18.79 -12.33 -8.44
CA LEU A 85 19.55 -11.07 -8.42
C LEU A 85 19.09 -10.07 -9.49
N ASN A 86 17.87 -10.22 -10.02
CA ASN A 86 17.35 -9.33 -11.06
C ASN A 86 17.00 -7.96 -10.48
N LYS A 87 17.71 -6.92 -10.96
CA LYS A 87 17.49 -5.54 -10.57
C LYS A 87 16.06 -5.05 -10.80
N THR A 88 15.38 -5.54 -11.84
CA THR A 88 13.98 -5.16 -12.13
C THR A 88 13.03 -5.60 -11.01
N ASP A 89 13.25 -6.80 -10.45
CA ASP A 89 12.45 -7.29 -9.32
C ASP A 89 12.78 -6.52 -8.03
N PHE A 90 14.04 -6.10 -7.86
CA PHE A 90 14.45 -5.22 -6.77
C PHE A 90 13.71 -3.87 -6.84
N GLU A 91 13.82 -3.16 -7.96
CA GLU A 91 13.19 -1.85 -8.18
C GLU A 91 11.66 -1.91 -7.99
N LYS A 92 10.99 -2.91 -8.58
CA LYS A 92 9.53 -3.10 -8.41
C LYS A 92 9.11 -3.31 -6.95
N ALA A 93 9.91 -4.02 -6.16
CA ALA A 93 9.60 -4.21 -4.74
C ALA A 93 9.70 -2.89 -3.95
N PHE A 94 10.65 -2.02 -4.30
CA PHE A 94 10.76 -0.68 -3.72
C PHE A 94 9.61 0.23 -4.14
N ASP A 95 9.24 0.23 -5.43
CA ASP A 95 8.12 1.01 -5.93
C ASP A 95 6.82 0.63 -5.21
N LEU A 96 6.53 -0.67 -5.10
CA LEU A 96 5.36 -1.16 -4.37
C LEU A 96 5.40 -0.83 -2.88
N LYS A 97 6.58 -0.88 -2.26
CA LYS A 97 6.75 -0.47 -0.85
C LYS A 97 6.48 1.02 -0.67
N GLN A 98 6.90 1.86 -1.61
CA GLN A 98 6.62 3.29 -1.60
C GLN A 98 5.12 3.56 -1.74
N GLU A 99 4.47 2.91 -2.71
CA GLU A 99 3.01 3.00 -2.87
C GLU A 99 2.26 2.60 -1.59
N LEU A 100 2.65 1.48 -0.96
CA LEU A 100 2.05 1.02 0.29
C LEU A 100 2.28 2.00 1.45
N THR A 101 3.42 2.68 1.47
CA THR A 101 3.75 3.70 2.47
C THR A 101 2.87 4.94 2.28
N ASP A 102 2.72 5.40 1.04
CA ASP A 102 1.84 6.52 0.67
C ASP A 102 0.37 6.19 0.98
N ASP A 103 -0.02 4.93 0.76
CA ASP A 103 -1.33 4.38 1.08
C ASP A 103 -1.58 4.17 2.60
N GLN A 104 -0.59 4.47 3.45
CA GLN A 104 -0.60 4.28 4.91
C GLN A 104 -0.88 2.84 5.35
N PHE A 105 -0.43 1.85 4.55
CA PHE A 105 -0.57 0.45 4.88
C PHE A 105 0.20 0.11 6.17
N LYS A 106 -0.45 -0.60 7.09
CA LYS A 106 0.12 -0.96 8.41
C LYS A 106 0.69 -2.38 8.48
N GLY A 107 0.66 -3.12 7.36
CA GLY A 107 1.19 -4.49 7.32
C GLY A 107 2.72 -4.55 7.20
N PRO A 108 3.28 -5.77 7.22
CA PRO A 108 4.72 -5.95 7.11
C PRO A 108 5.24 -5.57 5.72
N MET A 109 6.20 -4.64 5.68
CA MET A 109 6.84 -4.12 4.45
C MET A 109 8.38 -4.27 4.48
N SER A 110 8.88 -5.27 5.22
CA SER A 110 10.32 -5.47 5.40
C SER A 110 10.94 -6.10 4.15
N LEU A 111 11.80 -5.35 3.47
CA LEU A 111 12.64 -5.83 2.39
C LEU A 111 14.03 -6.13 2.96
N LYS A 112 14.27 -7.38 3.36
CA LYS A 112 15.58 -7.87 3.78
C LYS A 112 16.04 -8.96 2.82
N VAL A 113 17.22 -8.79 2.25
CA VAL A 113 17.87 -9.78 1.39
C VAL A 113 18.21 -11.00 2.23
N ASN A 114 17.98 -12.20 1.68
CA ASN A 114 18.25 -13.48 2.33
C ASN A 114 18.86 -14.51 1.36
N THR A 115 19.59 -14.05 0.35
CA THR A 115 20.17 -14.86 -0.74
C THR A 115 21.11 -15.96 -0.21
N THR A 116 21.86 -15.70 0.86
CA THR A 116 22.72 -16.71 1.50
C THR A 116 21.92 -17.94 1.93
N GLN A 117 20.72 -17.71 2.47
CA GLN A 117 19.81 -18.79 2.87
C GLN A 117 19.29 -19.55 1.65
N GLU A 118 19.03 -18.86 0.55
CA GLU A 118 18.58 -19.51 -0.69
C GLU A 118 19.68 -20.34 -1.34
N TYR A 119 20.94 -19.87 -1.31
CA TYR A 119 22.11 -20.58 -1.85
C TYR A 119 22.44 -21.84 -1.05
N SER A 120 22.36 -21.79 0.28
CA SER A 120 22.62 -22.94 1.14
C SER A 120 21.59 -24.07 0.99
N LYS A 121 20.39 -23.78 0.48
CA LYS A 121 19.36 -24.80 0.18
C LYS A 121 19.56 -25.52 -1.16
N GLN A 122 20.43 -25.04 -2.04
CA GLN A 122 20.60 -25.62 -3.38
C GLN A 122 21.63 -26.75 -3.46
N PHE A 123 22.31 -27.04 -2.35
CA PHE A 123 23.13 -28.23 -2.29
C PHE A 123 22.24 -29.47 -2.35
N GLU A 124 22.60 -30.44 -3.19
CA GLU A 124 21.91 -31.73 -3.27
C GLU A 124 21.85 -32.44 -1.90
N PHE A 125 22.94 -32.31 -1.13
CA PHE A 125 23.05 -32.81 0.24
C PHE A 125 23.38 -31.66 1.21
N ALA A 126 22.56 -31.49 2.24
CA ALA A 126 22.68 -30.39 3.20
C ALA A 126 24.03 -30.37 3.95
N GLU A 127 24.69 -31.53 4.10
CA GLU A 127 26.02 -31.66 4.69
C GLU A 127 27.09 -30.91 3.90
N VAL A 128 26.93 -30.78 2.57
CA VAL A 128 27.91 -30.10 1.71
C VAL A 128 27.97 -28.61 2.01
N ALA A 129 26.87 -28.01 2.44
CA ALA A 129 26.83 -26.61 2.88
C ALA A 129 27.71 -26.35 4.12
N LYS A 130 28.06 -27.40 4.88
CA LYS A 130 28.88 -27.31 6.11
C LYS A 130 30.37 -27.52 5.86
N TYR A 131 30.78 -27.85 4.63
CA TYR A 131 32.19 -27.98 4.30
C TYR A 131 32.87 -26.62 4.24
N ASP A 132 34.14 -26.57 4.63
CA ASP A 132 34.91 -25.32 4.75
C ASP A 132 34.82 -24.45 3.48
N TYR A 133 34.95 -25.06 2.29
CA TYR A 133 34.83 -24.32 1.03
C TYR A 133 33.45 -23.68 0.82
N SER A 134 32.38 -24.40 1.16
CA SER A 134 31.01 -23.88 1.07
C SER A 134 30.79 -22.78 2.10
N VAL A 135 31.24 -22.99 3.33
CA VAL A 135 31.11 -22.04 4.44
C VAL A 135 31.87 -20.76 4.15
N GLU A 136 33.09 -20.81 3.62
CA GLU A 136 33.86 -19.62 3.24
C GLU A 136 33.13 -18.77 2.19
N ASN A 137 32.61 -19.41 1.14
CA ASN A 137 31.85 -18.73 0.09
C ASN A 137 30.53 -18.15 0.63
N LEU A 138 29.79 -18.93 1.43
CA LEU A 138 28.53 -18.47 2.02
C LEU A 138 28.75 -17.34 3.04
N ASN A 139 29.83 -17.36 3.82
CA ASN A 139 30.18 -16.28 4.74
C ASN A 139 30.51 -14.98 4.00
N SER A 140 31.20 -15.08 2.86
CA SER A 140 31.48 -13.91 2.00
C SER A 140 30.18 -13.31 1.46
N LEU A 141 29.25 -14.16 1.00
CA LEU A 141 27.92 -13.74 0.57
C LEU A 141 27.12 -13.13 1.72
N GLU A 142 27.15 -13.73 2.91
CA GLU A 142 26.43 -13.24 4.09
C GLU A 142 26.94 -11.86 4.52
N ALA A 143 28.25 -11.62 4.46
CA ALA A 143 28.82 -10.31 4.76
C ALA A 143 28.33 -9.23 3.79
N ALA A 144 28.31 -9.53 2.49
CA ALA A 144 27.79 -8.61 1.47
C ALA A 144 26.27 -8.38 1.65
N GLU A 145 25.52 -9.44 1.95
CA GLU A 145 24.08 -9.38 2.23
C GLU A 145 23.77 -8.50 3.44
N ARG A 146 24.52 -8.65 4.54
CA ARG A 146 24.38 -7.81 5.75
C ARG A 146 24.66 -6.34 5.44
N ASN A 147 25.75 -6.06 4.72
CA ASN A 147 26.09 -4.69 4.32
C ASN A 147 24.97 -4.05 3.50
N LEU A 148 24.43 -4.77 2.52
CA LEU A 148 23.30 -4.27 1.73
C LEU A 148 22.04 -4.10 2.61
N ASN A 149 21.73 -5.04 3.50
CA ASN A 149 20.58 -4.91 4.40
C ASN A 149 20.70 -3.72 5.37
N ASP A 150 21.90 -3.34 5.78
CA ASP A 150 22.15 -2.19 6.65
C ASP A 150 21.93 -0.86 5.92
N ASN A 151 22.12 -0.84 4.59
CA ASN A 151 21.90 0.34 3.76
C ASN A 151 21.46 -0.06 2.35
N ILE A 152 20.17 -0.43 2.25
CA ILE A 152 19.62 -1.12 1.09
C ILE A 152 19.43 -0.23 -0.14
N ASP A 153 19.36 1.09 0.08
CA ASP A 153 19.20 2.08 -0.98
C ASP A 153 20.57 2.50 -1.58
N ASN A 154 21.68 1.93 -1.10
CA ASN A 154 23.02 2.27 -1.57
C ASN A 154 23.39 1.47 -2.84
N PRO A 155 23.52 2.13 -4.01
CA PRO A 155 23.80 1.44 -5.27
C PRO A 155 25.17 0.73 -5.27
N ASN A 156 26.17 1.27 -4.56
CA ASN A 156 27.48 0.62 -4.49
C ASN A 156 27.43 -0.69 -3.69
N LEU A 157 26.60 -0.74 -2.65
CA LEU A 157 26.42 -1.97 -1.87
C LEU A 157 25.58 -2.99 -2.64
N PHE A 158 24.63 -2.52 -3.44
CA PHE A 158 23.87 -3.38 -4.36
C PHE A 158 24.80 -4.03 -5.38
N ASP A 159 25.61 -3.24 -6.09
CA ASP A 159 26.52 -3.75 -7.11
C ASP A 159 27.56 -4.70 -6.50
N ALA A 160 28.12 -4.35 -5.33
CA ALA A 160 29.04 -5.20 -4.59
C ALA A 160 28.38 -6.53 -4.19
N PHE A 161 27.15 -6.50 -3.68
CA PHE A 161 26.40 -7.69 -3.31
C PHE A 161 26.14 -8.60 -4.51
N VAL A 162 25.66 -8.04 -5.63
CA VAL A 162 25.40 -8.81 -6.85
C VAL A 162 26.68 -9.44 -7.38
N ALA A 163 27.79 -8.70 -7.39
CA ALA A 163 29.09 -9.23 -7.81
C ALA A 163 29.56 -10.39 -6.92
N THR A 164 29.49 -10.24 -5.59
CA THR A 164 29.83 -11.32 -4.64
C THR A 164 28.94 -12.54 -4.83
N ALA A 165 27.63 -12.36 -5.00
CA ALA A 165 26.70 -13.46 -5.21
C ALA A 165 26.99 -14.23 -6.51
N GLN A 166 27.30 -13.52 -7.61
CA GLN A 166 27.72 -14.14 -8.87
C GLN A 166 29.04 -14.90 -8.74
N GLU A 167 30.02 -14.35 -8.03
CA GLU A 167 31.30 -15.01 -7.77
C GLU A 167 31.11 -16.29 -6.94
N VAL A 168 30.33 -16.21 -5.86
CA VAL A 168 30.00 -17.37 -5.02
C VAL A 168 29.26 -18.43 -5.81
N SER A 169 28.28 -18.04 -6.64
CA SER A 169 27.57 -18.97 -7.53
C SER A 169 28.53 -19.69 -8.48
N LYS A 170 29.48 -18.96 -9.07
CA LYS A 170 30.48 -19.53 -9.97
C LYS A 170 31.42 -20.50 -9.23
N ASN A 171 31.86 -20.14 -8.03
CA ASN A 171 32.74 -20.96 -7.20
C ASN A 171 32.06 -22.26 -6.76
N LEU A 172 30.83 -22.18 -6.25
CA LEU A 172 30.05 -23.34 -5.83
C LEU A 172 29.74 -24.26 -7.02
N LYS A 173 29.28 -23.70 -8.15
CA LYS A 173 29.01 -24.50 -9.36
C LYS A 173 30.28 -25.15 -9.90
N ALA A 174 31.41 -24.45 -9.91
CA ALA A 174 32.68 -25.02 -10.37
C ALA A 174 33.17 -26.16 -9.46
N LYS A 175 32.94 -26.07 -8.15
CA LYS A 175 33.39 -27.08 -7.18
C LYS A 175 32.49 -28.31 -7.14
N PHE A 176 31.17 -28.10 -7.19
CA PHE A 176 30.18 -29.15 -6.94
C PHE A 176 29.46 -29.63 -8.20
N LEU A 177 29.69 -28.96 -9.35
CA LEU A 177 29.11 -29.31 -10.65
C LEU A 177 27.60 -29.51 -10.55
N ASP A 178 27.11 -30.73 -10.71
CA ASP A 178 25.68 -31.05 -10.67
C ASP A 178 25.13 -31.16 -9.24
N GLY A 179 25.99 -31.24 -8.22
CA GLY A 179 25.59 -31.29 -6.81
C GLY A 179 25.23 -29.94 -6.20
N TRP A 180 25.29 -28.87 -7.00
CA TRP A 180 24.81 -27.54 -6.64
C TRP A 180 24.30 -26.80 -7.87
N ASP A 181 23.13 -26.17 -7.75
CA ASP A 181 22.56 -25.30 -8.78
C ASP A 181 22.28 -23.91 -8.21
N ALA A 182 22.34 -22.88 -9.05
CA ALA A 182 21.91 -21.56 -8.62
C ALA A 182 20.38 -21.57 -8.36
N PRO A 183 19.87 -20.86 -7.33
CA PRO A 183 18.44 -20.82 -6.98
C PRO A 183 17.52 -20.35 -8.12
N ALA A 184 18.10 -19.65 -9.09
CA ALA A 184 17.62 -19.43 -10.44
C ALA A 184 18.85 -19.29 -11.36
N ALA A 185 18.85 -19.93 -12.52
CA ALA A 185 19.88 -19.72 -13.53
C ALA A 185 19.90 -18.22 -13.93
N LEU A 186 21.08 -17.60 -13.83
CA LEU A 186 21.35 -16.23 -14.29
C LEU A 186 21.02 -16.05 -15.77
#